data_AF-A0A7X0IEG6-F1
#
_entry.id   AF-A0A7X0IEG6-F1
#
_cell.length_a   1.000
_cell.length_b   1.000
_cell.length_c   1.000
_cell.angle_alpha   90.00
_cell.angle_beta   90.00
_cell.angle_gamma   90.00
#
_symmetry.space_group_name_H-M   'P 1'
#
loop_
_entity.id
_entity.type
_entity.pdbx_description
1 polymer ?
#
loop_
_entity_poly.entity_id
_entity_poly.type
_entity_poly.pdbx_seq_one_letter_code
_entity_poly.pdbx_strand_id
1 'polypeptide(L)'
;MGKLTEDERGDLTAILSSPELNDPRVHADREVGQQLADFLRKDMPDVDEVVLGRVLLRAAVTITQLGDRGMPLERIANIFTLSAVDLTALELARGTGPDADRRGE
;
A
#
# COMPACT_ATOMS: atom_id res chain seq x y z
N MET A 1 -18.52 -7.15 11.56
CA MET A 1 -17.25 -7.78 11.99
C MET A 1 -16.11 -7.02 11.34
N GLY A 2 -15.17 -6.46 12.11
CA GLY A 2 -14.03 -5.73 11.56
C GLY A 2 -13.10 -6.66 10.79
N LYS A 3 -12.62 -6.23 9.61
CA LYS A 3 -11.75 -7.00 8.71
C LYS A 3 -10.33 -7.22 9.26
N LEU A 4 -10.00 -6.59 10.38
CA LEU A 4 -8.77 -6.80 11.14
C LEU A 4 -8.91 -8.03 12.05
N THR A 5 -7.89 -8.90 12.03
CA THR A 5 -7.75 -9.98 13.02
C THR A 5 -7.55 -9.39 14.42
N GLU A 6 -7.71 -10.23 15.44
CA GLU A 6 -7.48 -9.81 16.83
C GLU A 6 -6.01 -9.38 17.04
N ASP A 7 -5.07 -10.15 16.48
CA ASP A 7 -3.64 -9.82 16.51
C ASP A 7 -3.33 -8.50 15.81
N GLU A 8 -3.88 -8.27 14.60
CA GLU A 8 -3.67 -7.01 13.88
C GLU A 8 -4.26 -5.81 14.61
N ARG A 9 -5.37 -5.98 15.33
CA ARG A 9 -5.91 -4.92 16.19
C ARG A 9 -5.00 -4.66 17.37
N GLY A 10 -4.45 -5.70 17.98
CA GLY A 10 -3.46 -5.57 19.05
C GLY A 10 -2.25 -4.76 18.59
N ASP A 11 -1.65 -5.17 17.46
CA ASP A 11 -0.47 -4.52 16.88
C ASP A 11 -0.73 -3.06 16.52
N LEU A 12 -1.85 -2.76 15.83
CA LEU A 12 -2.20 -1.40 15.46
C LEU A 12 -2.51 -0.53 16.68
N THR A 13 -3.17 -1.09 17.70
CA THR A 13 -3.45 -0.37 18.95
C THR A 13 -2.16 -0.03 19.69
N ALA A 14 -1.19 -0.97 19.72
CA ALA A 14 0.12 -0.74 20.32
C ALA A 14 0.90 0.35 19.57
N ILE A 15 0.90 0.31 18.23
CA ILE A 15 1.51 1.35 17.39
C ILE A 15 0.87 2.71 17.67
N LEU A 16 -0.47 2.81 17.63
CA LEU A 16 -1.20 4.06 17.86
C LEU A 16 -0.97 4.64 19.27
N SER A 17 -0.66 3.79 20.24
CA SER A 17 -0.42 4.18 21.62
C SER A 17 1.06 4.48 21.91
N SER A 18 1.95 4.34 20.93
CA SER A 18 3.39 4.51 21.15
C SER A 18 3.75 5.98 21.38
N PRO A 19 4.62 6.31 22.36
CA PRO A 19 5.05 7.67 22.64
C PRO A 19 5.71 8.36 21.44
N GLU A 20 6.39 7.58 20.59
CA GLU A 20 7.04 8.07 19.37
C GLU A 20 6.04 8.72 18.41
N LEU A 21 4.77 8.27 18.39
CA LEU A 21 3.72 8.88 17.57
C LEU A 21 3.16 10.21 18.10
N ASN A 22 3.61 10.65 19.28
CA ASN A 22 3.28 11.95 19.86
C ASN A 22 4.39 12.99 19.65
N ASP A 23 5.45 12.65 18.90
CA ASP A 23 6.49 13.61 18.53
C ASP A 23 5.95 14.66 17.53
N PRO A 24 6.26 15.96 17.68
CA PRO A 24 5.84 17.01 16.76
C PRO A 24 6.18 16.76 15.28
N ARG A 25 7.28 16.06 14.97
CA ARG A 25 7.63 15.68 13.60
C ARG A 25 6.64 14.66 13.04
N VAL A 26 6.27 13.69 13.87
CA VAL A 26 5.27 12.68 13.51
C VAL A 26 3.88 13.31 13.35
N HIS A 27 3.57 14.41 14.04
CA HIS A 27 2.34 15.17 13.80
C HIS A 27 2.30 15.80 12.39
N ALA A 28 3.40 16.37 11.91
CA ALA A 28 3.46 16.89 10.54
C ALA A 28 3.36 15.75 9.50
N ASP A 29 4.05 14.63 9.76
CA ASP A 29 3.97 13.44 8.90
C ASP A 29 2.56 12.82 8.89
N ARG A 30 1.83 12.92 10.01
CA ARG A 30 0.43 12.46 10.11
C ARG A 30 -0.50 13.27 9.21
N GLU A 31 -0.31 14.57 9.09
CA GLU A 31 -1.13 15.40 8.20
C GLU A 31 -0.91 15.00 6.73
N VAL A 32 0.35 14.86 6.31
CA VAL A 32 0.69 14.40 4.95
C VAL A 32 0.19 12.98 4.70
N GLY A 33 0.34 12.09 5.70
CA GLY A 33 -0.17 10.73 5.63
C GLY A 33 -1.69 10.66 5.52
N GLN A 34 -2.42 11.55 6.20
CA GLN A 34 -3.88 11.67 6.08
C GLN A 34 -4.28 12.10 4.66
N GLN A 35 -3.60 13.09 4.09
CA GLN A 35 -3.83 13.54 2.71
C GLN A 35 -3.59 12.41 1.70
N LEU A 36 -2.54 11.61 1.89
CA LEU A 36 -2.29 10.43 1.06
C LEU A 36 -3.40 9.39 1.22
N ALA A 37 -3.85 9.10 2.44
CA ALA A 37 -4.95 8.17 2.67
C ALA A 37 -6.25 8.64 1.99
N ASP A 38 -6.57 9.93 2.08
CA ASP A 38 -7.74 10.53 1.44
C ASP A 38 -7.65 10.48 -0.09
N PHE A 39 -6.45 10.72 -0.65
CA PHE A 39 -6.19 10.56 -2.08
C PHE A 39 -6.49 9.12 -2.53
N LEU A 40 -5.97 8.12 -1.81
CA LEU A 40 -6.15 6.71 -2.16
C LEU A 40 -7.61 6.26 -2.02
N ARG A 41 -8.34 6.72 -0.99
CA ARG A 41 -9.79 6.47 -0.85
C ARG A 41 -10.58 7.01 -2.04
N LYS A 42 -10.21 8.20 -2.52
CA LYS A 42 -10.89 8.86 -3.63
C LYS A 42 -10.57 8.19 -4.97
N ASP A 43 -9.30 7.83 -5.19
CA ASP A 43 -8.81 7.26 -6.45
C ASP A 43 -9.17 5.78 -6.62
N MET A 44 -9.26 5.05 -5.50
CA MET A 44 -9.57 3.62 -5.48
C MET A 44 -10.81 3.33 -4.61
N PRO A 45 -12.00 3.83 -4.98
CA PRO A 45 -13.22 3.69 -4.18
C PRO A 45 -13.67 2.22 -4.04
N ASP A 46 -13.26 1.36 -4.97
CA ASP A 46 -13.60 -0.06 -5.00
C ASP A 46 -12.67 -0.93 -4.13
N VAL A 47 -11.57 -0.36 -3.64
CA VAL A 47 -10.58 -1.07 -2.82
C VAL A 47 -10.86 -0.83 -1.34
N ASP A 48 -10.92 -1.91 -0.58
CA ASP A 48 -11.16 -1.85 0.86
C ASP A 48 -10.06 -1.08 1.62
N GLU A 49 -10.46 -0.16 2.50
CA GLU A 49 -9.51 0.69 3.24
C GLU A 49 -8.55 -0.09 4.15
N VAL A 50 -8.99 -1.23 4.70
CA VAL A 50 -8.11 -2.09 5.52
C VAL A 50 -7.06 -2.77 4.64
N VAL A 51 -7.43 -3.17 3.43
CA VAL A 51 -6.48 -3.70 2.44
C VAL A 51 -5.45 -2.63 2.04
N LEU A 52 -5.90 -1.40 1.74
CA LEU A 52 -5.01 -0.28 1.45
C LEU A 52 -4.05 -0.02 2.61
N GLY A 53 -4.56 0.04 3.85
CA GLY A 53 -3.75 0.23 5.05
C GLY A 53 -2.70 -0.87 5.25
N ARG A 54 -3.05 -2.14 5.04
CA ARG A 54 -2.09 -3.26 5.11
C ARG A 54 -0.99 -3.14 4.06
N VAL A 55 -1.34 -2.82 2.81
CA VAL A 55 -0.37 -2.64 1.72
C VAL A 55 0.59 -1.51 2.05
N LEU A 56 0.09 -0.35 2.49
CA LEU A 56 0.90 0.79 2.88
C LEU A 56 1.83 0.47 4.06
N LEU A 57 1.33 -0.22 5.09
CA LEU A 57 2.14 -0.61 6.24
C LEU A 57 3.28 -1.55 5.83
N ARG A 58 2.99 -2.56 4.99
CA ARG A 58 4.03 -3.48 4.49
C ARG A 58 5.02 -2.76 3.58
N ALA A 59 4.55 -1.87 2.71
CA ALA A 59 5.40 -1.04 1.87
C ALA A 59 6.34 -0.17 2.70
N ALA A 60 5.83 0.52 3.73
CA ALA A 60 6.63 1.35 4.62
C ALA A 60 7.73 0.54 5.32
N VAL A 61 7.39 -0.62 5.90
CA VAL A 61 8.37 -1.52 6.52
C VAL A 61 9.44 -1.95 5.51
N THR A 62 9.05 -2.32 4.29
CA THR A 62 10.00 -2.72 3.24
C THR A 62 10.90 -1.56 2.81
N ILE A 63 10.36 -0.34 2.66
CA ILE A 63 11.13 0.87 2.32
C ILE A 63 12.20 1.12 3.39
N THR A 64 11.82 1.10 4.66
CA THR A 64 12.77 1.27 5.78
C THR A 64 13.85 0.20 5.76
N GLN A 65 13.48 -1.08 5.61
CA GLN A 65 14.45 -2.18 5.56
C GLN A 65 15.43 -2.09 4.39
N LEU A 66 14.98 -1.63 3.21
CA LEU A 66 15.84 -1.41 2.06
C LEU A 66 16.75 -0.19 2.26
N GLY A 67 16.23 0.88 2.85
CA GLY A 67 16.98 2.07 3.22
C GLY A 67 18.09 1.78 4.24
N ASP A 68 17.77 1.00 5.28
CA ASP A 68 18.74 0.56 6.31
C ASP A 68 19.86 -0.30 5.73
N ARG A 69 19.60 -0.98 4.60
CA ARG A 69 20.61 -1.73 3.82
C ARG A 69 21.43 -0.85 2.87
N GLY A 70 21.24 0.47 2.92
CA GLY A 70 21.95 1.44 2.08
C GLY A 70 21.44 1.51 0.63
N MET A 71 20.23 1.03 0.35
CA MET A 71 19.67 1.16 -1.00
C MET A 71 19.23 2.62 -1.26
N PRO A 72 19.61 3.22 -2.40
CA PRO A 72 19.16 4.57 -2.76
C PRO A 72 17.63 4.64 -2.92
N LEU A 73 17.03 5.76 -2.51
CA LEU A 73 15.57 5.97 -2.57
C LEU A 73 15.02 5.84 -3.99
N GLU A 74 15.76 6.28 -5.01
CA GLU A 74 15.34 6.17 -6.41
C GLU A 74 15.25 4.70 -6.84
N ARG A 75 16.17 3.86 -6.35
CA ARG A 75 16.15 2.43 -6.64
C ARG A 75 14.99 1.74 -5.93
N ILE A 76 14.70 2.12 -4.70
CA ILE A 76 13.52 1.63 -3.96
C ILE A 76 12.25 2.01 -4.74
N ALA A 77 12.10 3.27 -5.15
CA ALA A 77 10.96 3.74 -5.94
C ALA A 77 10.78 2.96 -7.24
N ASN A 78 11.88 2.65 -7.95
CA ASN A 78 11.83 1.84 -9.17
C ASN A 78 11.34 0.41 -8.89
N ILE A 79 11.77 -0.22 -7.78
CA ILE A 79 11.32 -1.57 -7.41
C ILE A 79 9.81 -1.58 -7.16
N PHE A 80 9.29 -0.61 -6.41
CA PHE A 80 7.85 -0.52 -6.15
C PHE A 80 7.05 -0.24 -7.42
N THR A 81 7.54 0.65 -8.29
CA THR A 81 6.93 0.93 -9.59
C THR A 81 6.85 -0.33 -10.45
N LEU A 82 7.96 -1.04 -10.63
CA LEU A 82 8.00 -2.27 -11.44
C LEU A 82 7.10 -3.36 -10.84
N SER A 83 7.11 -3.52 -9.52
CA SER A 83 6.23 -4.49 -8.84
C SER A 83 4.75 -4.17 -9.07
N ALA A 84 4.35 -2.89 -9.02
CA ALA A 84 2.98 -2.48 -9.30
C ALA A 84 2.58 -2.76 -10.77
N VAL A 85 3.50 -2.49 -11.71
CA VAL A 85 3.29 -2.82 -13.13
C VAL A 85 3.14 -4.33 -13.32
N ASP A 86 4.00 -5.14 -12.74
CA ASP A 86 3.94 -6.61 -12.90
C ASP A 86 2.66 -7.21 -12.30
N LEU A 87 2.21 -6.71 -11.15
CA LEU A 87 0.96 -7.14 -10.53
C LEU A 87 -0.27 -6.80 -11.37
N THR A 88 -0.26 -5.66 -12.06
CA THR A 88 -1.38 -5.19 -12.91
C THR A 88 -1.32 -5.75 -14.32
N ALA A 89 -0.13 -6.07 -14.83
CA ALA A 89 0.07 -6.68 -16.15
C ALA A 89 -0.62 -8.05 -16.29
N LEU A 90 -0.87 -8.77 -15.19
CA LEU A 90 -1.64 -10.02 -15.20
C LEU A 90 -3.04 -9.86 -15.79
N GLU A 91 -3.67 -8.70 -15.60
CA GLU A 91 -4.98 -8.42 -16.20
C GLU A 91 -4.88 -8.17 -17.72
N LEU A 92 -3.77 -7.60 -18.19
CA LEU A 92 -3.50 -7.42 -19.62
C LEU A 92 -3.27 -8.76 -20.33
N ALA A 93 -2.62 -9.71 -19.67
CA ALA A 93 -2.43 -11.07 -20.18
C ALA A 93 -3.74 -11.88 -20.24
N ARG A 94 -4.68 -11.62 -19.31
CA ARG A 94 -6.01 -12.28 -19.30
C ARG A 94 -6.93 -11.79 -20.42
N GLY A 95 -6.79 -10.53 -20.84
CA GLY A 95 -7.55 -9.95 -21.95
C GLY A 95 -7.08 -10.34 -23.36
N THR A 96 -5.92 -10.98 -23.49
CA THR A 96 -5.28 -11.32 -24.78
C THR A 96 -5.28 -12.83 -25.10
N GLY A 97 -6.05 -13.62 -24.36
CA GLY A 97 -6.25 -15.05 -24.65
C GLY A 97 -7.09 -15.32 -25.91
N PRO A 98 -6.97 -16.51 -26.52
CA PRO A 98 -7.57 -16.87 -27.83
C PRO A 98 -9.11 -16.88 -27.90
N ASP A 99 -9.81 -16.46 -26.85
CA ASP A 99 -11.27 -16.32 -26.84
C ASP A 99 -11.77 -14.87 -27.13
N ALA A 100 -10.86 -13.92 -27.36
CA ALA A 100 -11.24 -12.56 -27.78
C ALA A 100 -11.84 -12.50 -29.21
N ASP A 101 -11.59 -13.51 -30.05
CA ASP A 101 -12.10 -13.59 -31.43
C ASP A 101 -13.49 -14.27 -31.55
N ARG A 102 -14.08 -14.79 -30.47
CA ARG A 102 -15.36 -15.53 -30.52
C ARG A 102 -16.61 -14.71 -30.17
N ARG A 103 -16.49 -13.41 -29.91
CA ARG A 103 -17.64 -12.54 -29.56
C ARG A 103 -17.91 -11.45 -30.59
N GLY A 104 -17.66 -11.75 -31.85
CA GLY A 104 -18.01 -10.91 -33.00
C GLY A 104 -18.79 -11.72 -34.03
N GLU A 105 -19.96 -12.23 -33.65
CA GLU A 105 -21.04 -12.65 -34.56
C GLU A 105 -22.35 -11.99 -34.12
#